data_AF-A0A927VTW2-F1
#
_entry.id   AF-A0A927VTW2-F1
#
_cell.length_a   1.000
_cell.length_b   1.000
_cell.length_c   1.000
_cell.angle_alpha   90.00
_cell.angle_beta   90.00
_cell.angle_gamma   90.00
#
_symmetry.space_group_name_H-M   'P 1'
#
loop_
_entity.id
_entity.type
_entity.pdbx_description
1 polymer ?
#
loop_
_entity_poly.entity_id
_entity_poly.type
_entity_poly.pdbx_seq_one_letter_code
_entity_poly.pdbx_strand_id
1 'polypeptide(L)'
;MNINWFKNQDNVVYANTKEFVDNFAKETGISNLEEKIEEFKKCPTPEGVTVIGRKRTSVKLFIPNLTFKEEIEMGENVWVYMGENYESYCLY
;
A
#
# COMPACT_ATOMS: atom_id res chain seq x y z
N MET A 1 -5.01 10.64 -5.64
CA MET A 1 -5.45 9.24 -5.56
C MET A 1 -6.81 9.17 -6.25
N ASN A 2 -6.85 8.87 -7.54
CA ASN A 2 -8.08 8.74 -8.31
C ASN A 2 -8.67 7.33 -8.16
N ILE A 3 -9.92 7.21 -7.74
CA ILE A 3 -10.54 5.89 -7.52
C ILE A 3 -10.61 5.04 -8.79
N ASN A 4 -10.85 5.65 -9.95
CA ASN A 4 -10.91 4.93 -11.22
C ASN A 4 -9.57 4.30 -11.59
N TRP A 5 -8.47 4.91 -11.12
CA TRP A 5 -7.14 4.36 -11.33
C TRP A 5 -6.94 3.06 -10.52
N PHE A 6 -7.41 3.01 -9.27
CA PHE A 6 -7.35 1.78 -8.44
C PHE A 6 -8.34 0.70 -8.86
N LYS A 7 -9.45 1.06 -9.50
CA LYS A 7 -10.38 0.10 -10.10
C LYS A 7 -9.80 -0.59 -11.33
N ASN A 8 -8.74 -0.04 -11.92
CA ASN A 8 -8.05 -0.67 -13.04
C ASN A 8 -7.01 -1.67 -12.52
N GLN A 9 -7.21 -2.96 -12.76
CA GLN A 9 -6.32 -4.02 -12.30
C GLN A 9 -4.93 -3.97 -12.94
N ASP A 10 -4.77 -3.38 -14.13
CA ASP A 10 -3.44 -3.15 -14.73
C ASP A 10 -2.55 -2.22 -13.89
N ASN A 11 -3.16 -1.44 -13.00
CA ASN A 11 -2.43 -0.53 -12.11
C ASN A 11 -2.12 -1.16 -10.74
N VAL A 12 -2.55 -2.40 -10.49
CA VAL A 12 -2.53 -3.03 -9.16
C VAL A 12 -1.86 -4.39 -9.23
N VAL A 13 -0.77 -4.53 -8.48
CA VAL A 13 -0.04 -5.79 -8.31
C VAL A 13 -0.45 -6.44 -7.01
N TYR A 14 -0.89 -7.69 -7.07
CA TYR A 14 -1.21 -8.47 -5.88
C TYR A 14 0.03 -9.21 -5.40
N ALA A 15 0.42 -8.97 -4.16
CA ALA A 15 1.61 -9.57 -3.57
C ALA A 15 1.33 -10.06 -2.16
N ASN A 16 1.96 -11.17 -1.78
CA ASN A 16 1.94 -11.60 -0.39
C ASN A 16 2.67 -10.57 0.47
N THR A 17 2.06 -10.21 1.61
CA THR A 17 2.63 -9.21 2.53
C THR A 17 4.11 -9.47 2.85
N LYS A 18 4.50 -10.72 3.11
CA LYS A 18 5.87 -11.07 3.54
C LYS A 18 6.89 -10.98 2.41
N GLU A 19 6.55 -11.56 1.24
CA GLU A 19 7.38 -11.51 0.03
C GLU A 19 7.55 -10.06 -0.46
N PHE A 20 6.47 -9.28 -0.43
CA PHE A 20 6.51 -7.87 -0.78
C PHE A 20 7.47 -7.12 0.14
N VAL A 21 7.32 -7.26 1.46
CA VAL A 21 8.17 -6.53 2.40
C VAL A 21 9.64 -6.88 2.24
N ASP A 22 9.99 -8.16 2.06
CA ASP A 22 11.39 -8.56 1.90
C ASP A 22 12.02 -7.94 0.63
N ASN A 23 11.33 -8.00 -0.50
CA ASN A 23 11.81 -7.41 -1.76
C ASN A 23 11.82 -5.88 -1.72
N PHE A 24 10.71 -5.29 -1.26
CA PHE A 24 10.49 -3.85 -1.29
C PHE A 24 11.33 -3.10 -0.26
N ALA A 25 11.54 -3.66 0.94
CA ALA A 25 12.43 -3.09 1.94
C ALA A 25 13.88 -3.03 1.45
N LYS A 26 14.33 -4.06 0.72
CA LYS A 26 15.67 -4.09 0.10
C LYS A 26 15.82 -3.01 -0.98
N GLU A 27 14.81 -2.87 -1.84
CA GLU A 27 14.85 -1.90 -2.94
C GLU A 27 14.79 -0.44 -2.43
N THR A 28 13.77 -0.13 -1.63
CA THR A 28 13.46 1.23 -1.14
C THR A 28 14.29 1.66 0.08
N GLY A 29 14.88 0.70 0.79
CA GLY A 29 15.61 0.94 2.04
C GLY A 29 14.69 1.27 3.22
N ILE A 30 13.42 0.85 3.19
CA ILE A 30 12.48 0.98 4.30
C ILE A 30 12.63 -0.23 5.23
N SER A 31 13.49 -0.13 6.24
CA SER A 31 13.78 -1.23 7.17
C SER A 31 12.60 -1.62 8.09
N ASN A 32 11.66 -0.69 8.34
CA ASN A 32 10.54 -0.88 9.28
C ASN A 32 9.19 -1.02 8.55
N LEU A 33 9.21 -1.48 7.30
CA LEU A 33 7.99 -1.58 6.50
C LEU A 33 7.02 -2.64 7.05
N GLU A 34 7.55 -3.79 7.49
CA GLU A 34 6.78 -4.86 8.11
C GLU A 34 6.01 -4.36 9.33
N GLU A 35 6.74 -3.75 10.28
CA GLU A 35 6.17 -3.20 11.50
C GLU A 35 5.07 -2.18 11.20
N LYS A 36 5.29 -1.30 10.22
CA LYS A 36 4.30 -0.28 9.84
C LYS A 36 3.05 -0.88 9.22
N ILE A 37 3.19 -1.92 8.41
CA ILE A 37 2.04 -2.64 7.85
C ILE A 37 1.28 -3.36 8.97
N GLU A 38 1.97 -4.04 9.89
CA GLU A 38 1.32 -4.71 11.01
C GLU A 38 0.61 -3.73 11.97
N GLU A 39 1.25 -2.61 12.30
CA GLU A 39 0.64 -1.53 13.08
C GLU A 39 -0.63 -1.01 12.39
N PHE A 40 -0.56 -0.78 11.08
CA PHE A 40 -1.69 -0.31 10.29
C PHE A 40 -2.80 -1.36 10.15
N LYS A 41 -2.46 -2.66 10.05
CA LYS A 41 -3.45 -3.75 10.07
C LYS A 41 -4.18 -3.83 11.41
N LYS A 42 -3.49 -3.57 12.53
CA LYS A 42 -4.10 -3.56 13.88
C LYS A 42 -5.01 -2.36 14.11
N CYS A 43 -4.64 -1.20 13.57
CA CYS A 43 -5.41 0.03 13.71
C CYS A 43 -5.52 0.75 12.36
N PRO A 44 -6.38 0.26 11.44
CA PRO A 44 -6.50 0.85 10.13
C PRO A 44 -7.19 2.20 10.19
N THR A 45 -6.66 3.18 9.48
CA THR A 45 -7.22 4.53 9.40
C THR A 45 -7.66 4.85 7.96
N PRO A 46 -8.76 5.59 7.77
CA PRO A 46 -9.25 5.96 6.45
C PRO A 46 -8.29 6.90 5.69
N GLU A 47 -7.48 7.67 6.42
CA GLU A 47 -6.47 8.54 5.81
C GLU A 47 -5.24 7.77 5.31
N GLY A 48 -5.01 6.56 5.83
CA GLY A 48 -3.79 5.79 5.63
C GLY A 48 -2.60 6.31 6.44
N VAL A 49 -1.45 5.65 6.31
CA VAL A 49 -0.18 6.05 6.91
C VAL A 49 0.89 6.20 5.83
N THR A 50 1.66 7.29 5.89
CA THR A 50 2.80 7.48 4.98
C THR A 50 4.07 6.99 5.66
N VAL A 51 4.78 6.07 5.01
CA VAL A 51 6.06 5.52 5.44
C VAL A 51 7.15 6.10 4.55
N ILE A 52 8.16 6.73 5.18
CA ILE A 52 9.27 7.36 4.47
C ILE A 52 10.51 6.48 4.62
N GLY A 53 11.07 6.08 3.48
CA GLY A 53 12.32 5.35 3.38
C GLY A 53 13.54 6.24 3.32
N ARG A 54 14.72 5.60 3.51
CA ARG A 54 16.00 6.31 3.55
C ARG A 54 16.43 6.89 2.20
N LYS A 55 15.96 6.34 1.07
CA LYS A 55 16.36 6.75 -0.30
C LYS A 55 15.48 7.86 -0.92
N ARG A 56 14.79 8.67 -0.12
CA ARG A 56 13.73 9.61 -0.56
C ARG A 56 12.50 8.93 -1.18
N THR A 57 12.38 7.62 -1.01
CA THR A 57 11.17 6.88 -1.37
C THR A 57 10.14 7.05 -0.26
N SER A 58 8.94 7.50 -0.58
CA SER A 58 7.81 7.55 0.35
C SER A 58 6.66 6.74 -0.20
N VAL A 59 6.07 5.91 0.64
CA VAL A 59 4.91 5.08 0.27
C VAL A 59 3.76 5.34 1.22
N LYS A 60 2.54 5.27 0.70
CA LYS A 60 1.33 5.41 1.49
C LYS A 60 0.67 4.03 1.64
N LEU A 61 0.55 3.57 2.88
CA LEU A 61 -0.27 2.42 3.23
C LEU A 61 -1.69 2.90 3.49
N PHE A 62 -2.68 2.29 2.86
CA PHE A 62 -4.08 2.64 3.06
C PHE A 62 -4.97 1.44 2.73
N ILE A 63 -6.24 1.47 3.14
CA ILE A 63 -7.24 0.46 2.77
C ILE A 63 -8.25 1.15 1.87
N PRO A 64 -8.34 0.78 0.58
CA PRO A 64 -9.18 1.49 -0.38
C PRO A 64 -10.65 1.60 0.04
N ASN A 65 -11.25 0.55 0.62
CA ASN A 65 -12.64 0.58 1.09
C ASN A 65 -12.86 1.49 2.30
N LEU A 66 -11.80 1.81 3.06
CA LEU A 66 -11.88 2.80 4.16
C LEU A 66 -11.64 4.23 3.65
N THR A 67 -10.77 4.39 2.67
CA THR A 67 -10.41 5.69 2.09
C THR A 67 -11.47 6.18 1.10
N PHE A 68 -11.93 5.30 0.23
CA PHE A 68 -12.96 5.55 -0.77
C PHE A 68 -14.24 4.88 -0.29
N LYS A 69 -15.33 5.63 -0.19
CA LYS A 69 -16.65 5.12 0.22
C LYS A 69 -17.32 4.26 -0.86
N GLU A 70 -16.52 3.61 -1.69
CA GLU A 70 -16.91 2.79 -2.83
C GLU A 70 -16.17 1.46 -2.74
N GLU A 71 -16.82 0.40 -3.21
CA GLU A 71 -16.24 -0.94 -3.20
C GLU A 71 -15.16 -1.06 -4.27
N ILE A 72 -13.96 -1.43 -3.85
CA ILE A 72 -12.83 -1.77 -4.72
C ILE A 72 -12.50 -3.23 -4.47
N GLU A 73 -12.18 -3.96 -5.55
CA GLU A 73 -11.79 -5.36 -5.44
C GLU A 73 -10.53 -5.49 -4.58
N MET A 74 -10.55 -6.37 -3.58
CA MET A 74 -9.49 -6.48 -2.56
C MET A 74 -9.24 -5.17 -1.79
N GLY A 75 -10.19 -4.24 -1.80
CA GLY A 75 -10.10 -2.94 -1.14
C GLY A 75 -10.22 -3.02 0.38
N GLU A 76 -10.50 -4.19 0.96
CA GLU A 76 -10.41 -4.46 2.40
C GLU A 76 -8.98 -4.74 2.88
N ASN A 77 -8.07 -5.04 1.94
CA ASN A 77 -6.67 -5.32 2.24
C ASN A 77 -5.84 -4.03 2.33
N VAL A 78 -4.63 -4.14 2.87
CA VAL A 78 -3.68 -3.03 2.91
C VAL A 78 -3.04 -2.86 1.55
N TRP A 79 -3.13 -1.65 1.01
CA TRP A 79 -2.54 -1.26 -0.27
C TRP A 79 -1.37 -0.34 -0.06
N VAL A 80 -0.34 -0.51 -0.88
CA VAL A 80 0.83 0.37 -0.95
C VAL A 80 0.71 1.25 -2.19
N TYR A 81 0.72 2.55 -1.99
CA TYR A 81 0.65 3.54 -3.06
C TYR A 81 1.90 4.41 -3.08
N MET A 82 2.53 4.48 -4.26
CA MET A 82 3.75 5.26 -4.48
C MET A 82 3.54 6.47 -5.41
N GLY A 83 2.30 6.70 -5.85
CA GLY A 83 1.96 7.67 -6.89
C GLY A 83 1.37 7.00 -8.13
N GLU A 84 0.58 7.73 -8.92
CA GLU A 84 -0.08 7.23 -10.15
C GLU A 84 0.90 6.88 -11.29
N ASN A 85 2.19 7.20 -11.14
CA ASN A 85 3.25 6.82 -12.09
C ASN A 85 3.82 5.41 -11.83
N TYR A 86 3.45 4.78 -10.72
CA TYR A 86 3.91 3.45 -10.33
C TYR A 86 2.71 2.57 -10.03
N GLU A 87 2.86 1.26 -10.18
CA GLU A 87 1.85 0.30 -9.76
C GLU A 87 1.60 0.39 -8.24
N SER A 88 0.36 0.16 -7.84
CA SER A 88 -0.01 -0.03 -6.44
C SER A 88 0.07 -1.49 -6.07
N TYR A 89 0.46 -1.79 -4.82
CA TYR A 89 0.57 -3.17 -4.36
C TYR A 89 -0.55 -3.49 -3.38
N CYS A 90 -1.40 -4.45 -3.73
CA CYS A 90 -2.40 -5.01 -2.82
C CYS A 90 -1.77 -6.14 -2.02
N LEU A 91 -1.69 -5.98 -0.70
CA LEU A 91 -1.07 -6.95 0.21
C LEU A 91 -2.12 -7.88 0.81
N TYR A 92 -2.10 -9.14 0.40
CA TYR A 92 -2.91 -10.22 0.99
C TYR A 92 -2.08 -11.13 1.91
#